data_AF-L2GNZ4-F1
#
_entry.id   AF-L2GNZ4-F1
#
_cell.length_a   1.000
_cell.length_b   1.000
_cell.length_c   1.000
_cell.angle_alpha   90.00
_cell.angle_beta   90.00
_cell.angle_gamma   90.00
#
_symmetry.space_group_name_H-M   'P 1'
#
loop_
_entity.id
_entity.type
_entity.pdbx_description
1 polymer ?
#
loop_
_entity_poly.entity_id
_entity_poly.type
_entity_poly.pdbx_seq_one_letter_code
_entity_poly.pdbx_strand_id
1 'polypeptide(L)'
;MPTLQHIANKFGFVLADVHTRFFELSNVNIKNFLGSTSNFQDIVLKICKIFPSCDSVRTINDLRTILYKELKKEVSELGDNTFTRYFLDGHKIHCLFSVLQNYSEDEKNKNEDFWVVEKNSVGYFEQLKCIEFCKDFEDLRSFVLKESGIYRYFEGIDIIDGEYQKVYLQVMKKYYEEYYKLSRSVEYFREIIFEEIKMFILDIYLSLSLRSQLVLFLPGSSSLTFNGECGSDQRICEYIPVVEEADQFAIDQITKKLKNVNDFNELEDIFKLESSDLYEGMRLKKIKLYSQSFKSFNDLSMIYSFLQLREHQIREVIFVVDQILNKDEQI
;
A
#
# COMPACT_ATOMS: atom_id res chain seq x y z
N MET A 1 -16.41 -22.20 -10.91
CA MET A 1 -15.85 -21.93 -9.58
C MET A 1 -15.17 -23.19 -9.07
N PRO A 2 -13.99 -23.10 -8.42
CA PRO A 2 -13.37 -24.25 -7.80
C PRO A 2 -14.27 -24.79 -6.69
N THR A 3 -14.40 -26.12 -6.59
CA THR A 3 -15.16 -26.77 -5.50
C THR A 3 -14.49 -26.51 -4.15
N LEU A 4 -15.25 -26.46 -3.05
CA LEU A 4 -14.72 -26.36 -1.68
C LEU A 4 -13.59 -27.37 -1.40
N GLN A 5 -13.72 -28.60 -1.92
CA GLN A 5 -12.69 -29.63 -1.82
C GLN A 5 -11.36 -29.22 -2.48
N HIS A 6 -11.41 -28.52 -3.62
CA HIS A 6 -10.22 -28.05 -4.32
C HIS A 6 -9.52 -26.92 -3.55
N ILE A 7 -10.30 -26.00 -2.97
CA ILE A 7 -9.76 -24.93 -2.12
C ILE A 7 -9.11 -25.53 -0.87
N ALA A 8 -9.80 -26.45 -0.18
CA ALA A 8 -9.27 -27.12 1.01
C ALA A 8 -7.97 -27.89 0.71
N ASN A 9 -7.92 -28.64 -0.40
CA ASN A 9 -6.74 -29.41 -0.76
C ASN A 9 -5.53 -28.55 -1.15
N LYS A 10 -5.75 -27.36 -1.75
CA LYS A 10 -4.66 -26.51 -2.25
C LYS A 10 -4.23 -25.43 -1.28
N PHE A 11 -5.17 -24.87 -0.51
CA PHE A 11 -4.95 -23.70 0.35
C PHE A 11 -5.32 -23.95 1.81
N GLY A 12 -5.88 -25.10 2.18
CA GLY A 12 -6.39 -25.34 3.55
C GLY A 12 -5.35 -25.11 4.65
N PHE A 13 -4.11 -25.52 4.44
CA PHE A 13 -3.02 -25.25 5.38
C PHE A 13 -2.72 -23.75 5.52
N VAL A 14 -2.59 -23.04 4.39
CA VAL A 14 -2.31 -21.59 4.36
C VAL A 14 -3.45 -20.81 5.02
N LEU A 15 -4.71 -21.17 4.73
CA LEU A 15 -5.87 -20.50 5.33
C LEU A 15 -5.94 -20.72 6.84
N ALA A 16 -5.66 -21.93 7.32
CA ALA A 16 -5.61 -22.20 8.75
C ALA A 16 -4.50 -21.38 9.45
N ASP A 17 -3.30 -21.35 8.88
CA ASP A 17 -2.18 -20.57 9.39
C ASP A 17 -2.49 -19.06 9.42
N VAL A 18 -2.97 -18.51 8.30
CA VAL A 18 -3.37 -17.10 8.19
C VAL A 18 -4.45 -16.74 9.22
N HIS A 19 -5.43 -17.62 9.44
CA HIS A 19 -6.47 -17.40 10.43
C HIS A 19 -5.93 -17.38 11.87
N THR A 20 -4.97 -18.26 12.19
CA THR A 20 -4.30 -18.26 13.50
C THR A 20 -3.50 -16.97 13.70
N ARG A 21 -2.69 -16.56 12.72
CA ARG A 21 -1.90 -15.32 12.78
C ARG A 21 -2.78 -14.07 12.90
N PHE A 22 -3.93 -14.03 12.22
CA PHE A 22 -4.90 -12.94 12.39
C PHE A 22 -5.48 -12.88 13.81
N PHE A 23 -5.80 -14.02 14.42
CA PHE A 23 -6.28 -14.04 15.80
C PHE A 23 -5.26 -13.42 16.75
N GLU A 24 -3.98 -13.76 16.61
CA GLU A 24 -2.87 -13.16 17.37
C GLU A 24 -2.77 -11.65 17.14
N LEU A 25 -2.86 -11.20 15.88
CA LEU A 25 -2.83 -9.78 15.50
C LEU A 25 -3.96 -8.99 16.16
N SER A 26 -5.19 -9.53 16.13
CA SER A 26 -6.40 -8.84 16.62
C SER A 26 -6.45 -8.61 18.13
N ASN A 27 -5.69 -9.40 18.90
CA ASN A 27 -5.70 -9.34 20.37
C ASN A 27 -4.78 -8.24 20.94
N VAL A 28 -3.99 -7.58 20.10
CA VAL A 28 -2.99 -6.60 20.55
C VAL A 28 -3.38 -5.19 20.13
N ASN A 29 -3.81 -4.38 21.10
CA ASN A 29 -3.93 -2.94 20.91
C ASN A 29 -2.56 -2.28 21.15
N ILE A 30 -1.87 -1.89 20.08
CA ILE A 30 -0.49 -1.38 20.14
C ILE A 30 -0.37 -0.12 20.99
N LYS A 31 -1.30 0.84 20.85
CA LYS A 31 -1.32 2.08 21.65
C LYS A 31 -1.38 1.79 23.15
N ASN A 32 -2.29 0.91 23.57
CA ASN A 32 -2.43 0.53 24.98
C ASN A 32 -1.25 -0.31 25.46
N PHE A 33 -0.73 -1.19 24.60
CA PHE A 33 0.38 -2.08 24.90
C PHE A 33 1.69 -1.30 25.14
N LEU A 34 1.96 -0.30 24.31
CA LEU A 34 3.15 0.55 24.40
C LEU A 34 2.96 1.79 25.26
N GLY A 35 1.74 2.25 25.54
CA GLY A 35 1.47 3.56 26.15
C GLY A 35 2.06 3.83 27.54
N SER A 36 2.62 2.83 28.22
CA SER A 36 3.32 2.98 29.51
C SER A 36 4.85 2.91 29.44
N THR A 37 5.46 2.85 28.25
CA THR A 37 6.91 2.83 28.10
C THR A 37 7.49 4.24 28.07
N SER A 38 8.64 4.42 28.71
CA SER A 38 9.35 5.71 28.83
C SER A 38 10.75 5.71 28.23
N ASN A 39 11.20 4.60 27.63
CA ASN A 39 12.49 4.52 26.95
C ASN A 39 12.44 3.47 25.84
N PHE A 40 13.38 3.57 24.89
CA PHE A 40 13.45 2.70 23.73
C PHE A 40 13.71 1.22 24.07
N GLN A 41 14.49 0.94 25.12
CA GLN A 41 14.75 -0.46 25.55
C GLN A 41 13.47 -1.16 26.00
N ASP A 42 12.63 -0.50 26.78
CA ASP A 42 11.35 -1.03 27.25
C ASP A 42 10.37 -1.23 26.09
N ILE A 43 10.39 -0.32 25.11
CA ILE A 43 9.65 -0.46 23.84
C ILE A 43 10.10 -1.74 23.13
N VAL A 44 11.40 -1.94 22.93
CA VAL A 44 11.94 -3.13 22.25
C VAL A 44 11.54 -4.41 22.99
N LEU A 45 11.69 -4.47 24.32
CA LEU A 45 11.30 -5.64 25.13
C LEU A 45 9.81 -5.98 24.98
N LYS A 46 8.94 -4.98 24.89
CA LYS A 46 7.51 -5.19 24.65
C LYS A 46 7.25 -5.65 23.22
N ILE A 47 7.83 -4.98 22.22
CA ILE A 47 7.70 -5.33 20.80
C ILE A 47 8.17 -6.76 20.54
N CYS A 48 9.24 -7.24 21.20
CA CYS A 48 9.73 -8.62 21.07
C CYS A 48 8.69 -9.69 21.43
N LYS A 49 7.65 -9.35 22.21
CA LYS A 49 6.54 -10.28 22.50
C LYS A 49 5.61 -10.47 21.30
N ILE A 50 5.57 -9.50 20.39
CA ILE A 50 4.74 -9.51 19.17
C ILE A 50 5.60 -9.89 17.95
N PHE A 51 6.85 -9.44 17.94
CA PHE A 51 7.84 -9.64 16.87
C PHE A 51 9.15 -10.17 17.48
N PRO A 52 9.28 -11.50 17.68
CA PRO A 52 10.43 -12.08 18.37
C PRO A 52 11.80 -11.76 17.75
N SER A 53 11.86 -11.38 16.49
CA SER A 53 13.10 -10.99 15.78
C SER A 53 13.62 -9.59 16.11
N CYS A 54 12.94 -8.83 16.97
CA CYS A 54 13.35 -7.48 17.38
C CYS A 54 14.39 -7.46 18.52
N ASP A 55 14.94 -8.60 18.93
CA ASP A 55 15.84 -8.73 20.07
C ASP A 55 17.15 -7.92 19.94
N SER A 56 17.61 -7.69 18.72
CA SER A 56 18.83 -6.93 18.41
C SER A 56 18.61 -5.47 18.04
N VAL A 57 17.39 -4.94 18.14
CA VAL A 57 17.04 -3.57 17.71
C VAL A 57 17.72 -2.53 18.60
N ARG A 58 18.43 -1.57 18.00
CA ARG A 58 19.13 -0.47 18.71
C ARG A 58 18.61 0.91 18.35
N THR A 59 18.08 1.07 17.14
CA THR A 59 17.51 2.31 16.63
C THR A 59 16.12 2.07 16.05
N ILE A 60 15.36 3.15 15.85
CA ILE A 60 14.07 3.05 15.16
C ILE A 60 14.21 2.60 13.71
N ASN A 61 15.33 2.92 13.05
CA ASN A 61 15.59 2.44 11.69
C ASN A 61 15.88 0.94 11.65
N ASP A 62 16.56 0.40 12.68
CA ASP A 62 16.71 -1.06 12.83
C ASP A 62 15.34 -1.72 13.03
N LEU A 63 14.48 -1.11 13.87
CA LEU A 63 13.13 -1.59 14.10
C LEU A 63 12.32 -1.65 12.80
N ARG A 64 12.29 -0.54 12.04
CA ARG A 64 11.63 -0.48 10.73
C ARG A 64 12.14 -1.59 9.80
N THR A 65 13.46 -1.73 9.71
CA THR A 65 14.12 -2.73 8.86
C THR A 65 13.72 -4.15 9.22
N ILE A 66 13.75 -4.49 10.51
CA ILE A 66 13.42 -5.83 10.99
C ILE A 66 11.93 -6.14 10.79
N LEU A 67 11.04 -5.20 11.11
CA LEU A 67 9.60 -5.40 10.94
C LEU A 67 9.21 -5.62 9.47
N TYR A 68 9.75 -4.83 8.53
CA TYR A 68 9.49 -5.04 7.10
C TYR A 68 10.16 -6.31 6.55
N LYS A 69 11.30 -6.72 7.11
CA LYS A 69 11.92 -8.01 6.77
C LYS A 69 11.06 -9.19 7.21
N GLU A 70 10.44 -9.12 8.39
CA GLU A 70 9.45 -10.12 8.82
C GLU A 70 8.25 -10.15 7.88
N LEU A 71 7.70 -9.00 7.50
CA LEU A 71 6.59 -8.95 6.55
C LEU A 71 6.96 -9.60 5.20
N LYS A 72 8.15 -9.32 4.66
CA LYS A 72 8.65 -9.97 3.43
C LYS A 72 8.78 -11.49 3.58
N LYS A 73 9.23 -11.95 4.75
CA LYS A 73 9.32 -13.37 5.07
C LYS A 73 7.93 -14.01 5.12
N GLU A 74 6.96 -13.38 5.78
CA GLU A 74 5.57 -13.83 5.82
C GLU A 74 4.96 -13.91 4.41
N VAL A 75 5.17 -12.89 3.56
CA VAL A 75 4.73 -12.95 2.15
C VAL A 75 5.33 -14.16 1.41
N SER A 76 6.61 -14.45 1.65
CA SER A 76 7.31 -15.58 1.02
C SER A 76 6.77 -16.94 1.51
N GLU A 77 6.44 -17.06 2.81
CA GLU A 77 5.85 -18.25 3.42
C GLU A 77 4.45 -18.55 2.87
N LEU A 78 3.67 -17.52 2.55
CA LEU A 78 2.34 -17.66 1.93
C LEU A 78 2.40 -18.07 0.45
N GLY A 79 3.59 -18.09 -0.13
CA GLY A 79 3.88 -18.58 -1.47
C GLY A 79 3.42 -17.65 -2.60
N ASP A 80 3.82 -17.98 -3.82
CA ASP A 80 3.46 -17.22 -5.02
C ASP A 80 2.02 -17.55 -5.47
N ASN A 81 1.10 -16.61 -5.25
CA ASN A 81 -0.30 -16.72 -5.61
C ASN A 81 -0.86 -15.33 -5.99
N THR A 82 -2.09 -15.27 -6.50
CA THR A 82 -2.70 -14.01 -6.95
C THR A 82 -2.77 -12.94 -5.86
N PHE A 83 -2.98 -13.32 -4.60
CA PHE A 83 -3.14 -12.39 -3.46
C PHE A 83 -1.80 -11.82 -3.01
N THR A 84 -0.77 -12.66 -2.92
CA THR A 84 0.60 -12.23 -2.59
C THR A 84 1.20 -11.42 -3.75
N ARG A 85 0.91 -11.78 -5.01
CA ARG A 85 1.28 -10.97 -6.17
C ARG A 85 0.58 -9.63 -6.22
N TYR A 86 -0.72 -9.57 -5.93
CA TYR A 86 -1.45 -8.31 -5.83
C TYR A 86 -0.77 -7.39 -4.82
N PHE A 87 -0.54 -7.90 -3.61
CA PHE A 87 0.18 -7.19 -2.57
C PHE A 87 1.56 -6.70 -3.04
N LEU A 88 2.41 -7.57 -3.58
CA LEU A 88 3.78 -7.22 -3.97
C LEU A 88 3.85 -6.28 -5.18
N ASP A 89 3.03 -6.49 -6.21
CA ASP A 89 3.06 -5.69 -7.43
C ASP A 89 2.70 -4.23 -7.12
N GLY A 90 1.69 -3.98 -6.28
CA GLY A 90 1.36 -2.63 -5.82
C GLY A 90 2.53 -1.96 -5.10
N HIS A 91 3.16 -2.67 -4.15
CA HIS A 91 4.33 -2.15 -3.43
C HIS A 91 5.52 -1.88 -4.33
N LYS A 92 5.79 -2.75 -5.32
CA LYS A 92 6.87 -2.55 -6.30
C LYS A 92 6.64 -1.31 -7.14
N ILE A 93 5.40 -1.07 -7.60
CA ILE A 93 5.05 0.13 -8.33
C ILE A 93 5.31 1.36 -7.45
N HIS A 94 4.81 1.39 -6.22
CA HIS A 94 5.04 2.51 -5.30
C HIS A 94 6.53 2.77 -5.03
N CYS A 95 7.29 1.73 -4.73
CA CYS A 95 8.73 1.83 -4.46
C CYS A 95 9.48 2.36 -5.70
N LEU A 96 9.19 1.86 -6.89
CA LEU A 96 9.79 2.36 -8.13
C LEU A 96 9.57 3.86 -8.31
N PHE A 97 8.32 4.33 -8.18
CA PHE A 97 8.01 5.74 -8.37
C PHE A 97 8.59 6.63 -7.26
N SER A 98 8.68 6.12 -6.03
CA SER A 98 9.33 6.84 -4.94
C SER A 98 10.81 7.04 -5.25
N VAL A 99 11.49 6.00 -5.72
CA VAL A 99 12.88 6.13 -6.19
C VAL A 99 12.97 7.10 -7.37
N LEU A 100 12.13 6.99 -8.40
CA LEU A 100 12.16 7.91 -9.56
C LEU A 100 11.96 9.38 -9.18
N GLN A 101 11.11 9.68 -8.18
CA GLN A 101 10.88 11.07 -7.73
C GLN A 101 12.07 11.65 -6.95
N ASN A 102 12.73 10.82 -6.15
CA ASN A 102 13.87 11.24 -5.33
C ASN A 102 15.20 11.16 -6.10
N TYR A 103 15.24 10.42 -7.21
CA TYR A 103 16.41 10.29 -8.06
C TYR A 103 16.50 11.46 -9.06
N SER A 104 16.82 12.66 -8.55
CA SER A 104 17.17 13.83 -9.39
C SER A 104 18.68 13.87 -9.67
N GLU A 105 19.09 14.45 -10.81
CA GLU A 105 20.50 14.46 -11.26
C GLU A 105 21.48 15.09 -10.26
N ASP A 106 21.00 15.96 -9.36
CA ASP A 106 21.81 16.69 -8.37
C ASP A 106 22.05 15.92 -7.05
N GLU A 107 21.36 14.79 -6.81
CA GLU A 107 21.41 14.07 -5.51
C GLU A 107 22.10 12.71 -5.54
N LYS A 108 22.72 12.33 -6.67
CA LYS A 108 23.41 11.03 -6.86
C LYS A 108 24.44 10.66 -5.78
N ASN A 109 24.96 11.64 -5.02
CA ASN A 109 25.99 11.44 -4.00
C ASN A 109 25.53 11.65 -2.53
N LYS A 110 24.25 11.96 -2.25
CA LYS A 110 23.87 12.47 -0.91
C LYS A 110 23.02 11.57 -0.01
N ASN A 111 22.53 10.44 -0.47
CA ASN A 111 21.44 9.77 0.25
C ASN A 111 21.64 8.25 0.40
N GLU A 112 22.74 7.83 1.04
CA GLU A 112 22.89 6.45 1.53
C GLU A 112 21.69 6.05 2.40
N ASP A 113 21.21 6.96 3.25
CA ASP A 113 20.06 6.74 4.14
C ASP A 113 18.74 6.50 3.37
N PHE A 114 18.52 7.19 2.24
CA PHE A 114 17.35 6.96 1.38
C PHE A 114 17.36 5.53 0.83
N TRP A 115 18.50 5.10 0.29
CA TRP A 115 18.66 3.76 -0.25
C TRP A 115 18.54 2.69 0.84
N VAL A 116 18.94 2.98 2.08
CA VAL A 116 18.71 2.07 3.21
C VAL A 116 17.22 1.90 3.48
N VAL A 117 16.42 2.98 3.46
CA VAL A 117 14.97 2.89 3.65
C VAL A 117 14.31 2.12 2.50
N GLU A 118 14.59 2.49 1.26
CA GLU A 118 13.92 1.87 0.10
C GLU A 118 14.35 0.42 -0.13
N LYS A 119 15.60 0.03 0.15
CA LYS A 119 16.04 -1.39 0.10
C LYS A 119 15.27 -2.27 1.09
N ASN A 120 14.88 -1.70 2.22
CA ASN A 120 14.16 -2.42 3.26
C ASN A 120 12.64 -2.40 3.07
N SER A 121 12.11 -1.58 2.15
CA SER A 121 10.68 -1.53 1.84
C SER A 121 10.18 -2.85 1.23
N VAL A 122 8.92 -3.22 1.49
CA VAL A 122 8.27 -4.43 0.95
C VAL A 122 8.36 -4.50 -0.58
N GLY A 123 8.25 -3.34 -1.23
CA GLY A 123 8.23 -3.20 -2.69
C GLY A 123 9.60 -3.31 -3.36
N TYR A 124 10.69 -3.41 -2.59
CA TYR A 124 12.01 -3.50 -3.18
C TYR A 124 12.19 -4.76 -4.06
N PHE A 125 12.79 -4.58 -5.23
CA PHE A 125 13.19 -5.66 -6.13
C PHE A 125 14.59 -5.41 -6.68
N GLU A 126 15.35 -6.48 -6.96
CA GLU A 126 16.78 -6.40 -7.27
C GLU A 126 17.10 -5.52 -8.49
N GLN A 127 16.27 -5.57 -9.53
CA GLN A 127 16.45 -4.77 -10.73
C GLN A 127 16.33 -3.26 -10.48
N LEU A 128 15.72 -2.83 -9.37
CA LEU A 128 15.63 -1.42 -9.00
C LEU A 128 17.00 -0.77 -8.76
N LYS A 129 18.04 -1.56 -8.43
CA LYS A 129 19.43 -1.07 -8.34
C LYS A 129 19.91 -0.48 -9.66
N CYS A 130 19.43 -0.99 -10.79
CA CYS A 130 19.87 -0.58 -12.11
C CYS A 130 19.36 0.81 -12.52
N ILE A 131 18.50 1.45 -11.72
CA ILE A 131 18.00 2.80 -11.98
C ILE A 131 19.15 3.81 -12.10
N GLU A 132 20.27 3.58 -11.41
CA GLU A 132 21.44 4.46 -11.45
C GLU A 132 22.13 4.53 -12.82
N PHE A 133 21.90 3.50 -13.65
CA PHE A 133 22.44 3.41 -15.00
C PHE A 133 21.46 3.93 -16.06
N CYS A 134 20.22 4.24 -15.67
CA CYS A 134 19.19 4.68 -16.59
C CYS A 134 19.37 6.16 -16.93
N LYS A 135 19.49 6.48 -18.22
CA LYS A 135 19.56 7.86 -18.71
C LYS A 135 18.22 8.37 -19.19
N ASP A 136 17.38 7.45 -19.64
CA ASP A 136 16.05 7.72 -20.16
C ASP A 136 15.11 6.57 -19.78
N PHE A 137 13.86 6.68 -20.23
CA PHE A 137 12.87 5.68 -19.95
C PHE A 137 13.07 4.35 -20.69
N GLU A 138 13.76 4.33 -21.83
CA GLU A 138 14.05 3.09 -22.55
C GLU A 138 15.08 2.24 -21.79
N ASP A 139 16.05 2.89 -21.15
CA ASP A 139 16.93 2.23 -20.19
C ASP A 139 16.13 1.69 -18.99
N LEU A 140 15.18 2.47 -18.45
CA LEU A 140 14.33 2.00 -17.34
C LEU A 140 13.51 0.78 -17.75
N ARG A 141 12.91 0.78 -18.94
CA ARG A 141 12.20 -0.38 -19.50
C ARG A 141 13.10 -1.60 -19.58
N SER A 142 14.30 -1.41 -20.10
CA SER A 142 15.23 -2.49 -20.43
C SER A 142 15.90 -3.09 -19.20
N PHE A 143 16.38 -2.25 -18.28
CA PHE A 143 17.19 -2.68 -17.14
C PHE A 143 16.40 -2.91 -15.86
N VAL A 144 15.33 -2.14 -15.64
CA VAL A 144 14.56 -2.18 -14.39
C VAL A 144 13.26 -2.95 -14.59
N LEU A 145 12.46 -2.58 -15.59
CA LEU A 145 11.09 -3.09 -15.69
C LEU A 145 11.01 -4.50 -16.28
N LYS A 146 11.76 -4.82 -17.33
CA LYS A 146 11.61 -6.06 -18.12
C LYS A 146 11.49 -7.35 -17.30
N GLU A 147 12.24 -7.46 -16.21
CA GLU A 147 12.26 -8.66 -15.35
C GLU A 147 11.55 -8.46 -13.99
N SER A 148 10.99 -7.28 -13.72
CA SER A 148 10.40 -6.91 -12.42
C SER A 148 9.05 -7.59 -12.12
N GLY A 149 8.40 -8.15 -13.14
CA GLY A 149 7.00 -8.62 -13.10
C GLY A 149 5.99 -7.48 -13.30
N ILE A 150 6.30 -6.24 -12.93
CA ILE A 150 5.39 -5.09 -13.07
C ILE A 150 5.41 -4.46 -14.48
N TYR A 151 6.31 -4.89 -15.37
CA TYR A 151 6.41 -4.41 -16.76
C TYR A 151 5.07 -4.38 -17.51
N ARG A 152 4.22 -5.39 -17.28
CA ARG A 152 2.91 -5.51 -17.94
C ARG A 152 1.99 -4.30 -17.72
N TYR A 153 2.17 -3.58 -16.61
CA TYR A 153 1.41 -2.37 -16.31
C TYR A 153 1.91 -1.13 -17.05
N PHE A 154 3.06 -1.20 -17.71
CA PHE A 154 3.66 -0.11 -18.47
C PHE A 154 3.41 -0.24 -19.99
N GLU A 155 2.86 -1.37 -20.46
CA GLU A 155 2.62 -1.61 -21.88
C GLU A 155 1.70 -0.53 -22.47
N GLY A 156 2.10 0.13 -23.55
CA GLY A 156 1.26 1.16 -24.20
C GLY A 156 1.03 2.43 -23.37
N ILE A 157 1.82 2.65 -22.31
CA ILE A 157 1.91 3.95 -21.65
C ILE A 157 3.07 4.71 -22.30
N ASP A 158 2.78 5.93 -22.77
CA ASP A 158 3.83 6.84 -23.23
C ASP A 158 4.42 7.56 -22.03
N ILE A 159 5.75 7.51 -21.90
CA ILE A 159 6.43 7.92 -20.68
C ILE A 159 7.36 9.05 -21.00
N ILE A 160 6.94 10.22 -20.54
CA ILE A 160 7.58 11.49 -20.76
C ILE A 160 8.33 11.86 -19.47
N ASP A 161 9.63 12.11 -19.58
CA ASP A 161 10.48 12.50 -18.44
C ASP A 161 9.90 13.72 -17.72
N GLY A 162 9.91 13.67 -16.39
CA GLY A 162 9.34 14.72 -15.54
C GLY A 162 7.83 14.63 -15.29
N GLU A 163 7.11 13.72 -15.99
CA GLU A 163 5.68 13.48 -15.74
C GLU A 163 5.39 12.19 -14.96
N TYR A 164 6.32 11.76 -14.09
CA TYR A 164 6.24 10.50 -13.33
C TYR A 164 4.92 10.31 -12.57
N GLN A 165 4.29 11.39 -12.12
CA GLN A 165 2.98 11.37 -11.47
C GLN A 165 1.86 10.86 -12.39
N LYS A 166 1.79 11.34 -13.65
CA LYS A 166 0.76 10.88 -14.60
C LYS A 166 0.99 9.43 -14.99
N VAL A 167 2.25 9.06 -15.21
CA VAL A 167 2.65 7.69 -15.53
C VAL A 167 2.27 6.76 -14.37
N TYR A 168 2.56 7.14 -13.13
CA TYR A 168 2.15 6.40 -11.95
C TYR A 168 0.64 6.16 -11.91
N LEU A 169 -0.17 7.19 -12.16
CA LEU A 169 -1.64 7.06 -12.19
C LEU A 169 -2.11 6.10 -13.29
N GLN A 170 -1.50 6.14 -14.48
CA GLN A 170 -1.82 5.21 -15.57
C GLN A 170 -1.40 3.77 -15.28
N VAL A 171 -0.25 3.58 -14.63
CA VAL A 171 0.24 2.26 -14.18
C VAL A 171 -0.70 1.69 -13.10
N MET A 172 -1.05 2.49 -12.10
CA MET A 172 -1.99 2.08 -11.04
C MET A 172 -3.38 1.78 -11.59
N LYS A 173 -3.84 2.55 -12.57
CA LYS A 173 -5.07 2.25 -13.32
C LYS A 173 -5.03 0.83 -13.89
N LYS A 174 -3.99 0.49 -14.64
CA LYS A 174 -3.84 -0.85 -15.25
C LYS A 174 -3.70 -1.96 -14.22
N TYR A 175 -2.99 -1.69 -13.13
CA TYR A 175 -2.87 -2.59 -11.99
C TYR A 175 -4.25 -2.95 -11.40
N TYR A 176 -5.07 -1.95 -11.09
CA TYR A 176 -6.42 -2.19 -10.57
C TYR A 176 -7.32 -2.90 -11.58
N GLU A 177 -7.30 -2.50 -12.85
CA GLU A 177 -8.09 -3.14 -13.91
C GLU A 177 -7.75 -4.62 -14.10
N GLU A 178 -6.47 -4.99 -14.05
CA GLU A 178 -6.02 -6.37 -14.16
C GLU A 178 -6.52 -7.20 -12.98
N TYR A 179 -6.24 -6.76 -11.75
CA TYR A 179 -6.59 -7.55 -10.57
C TYR A 179 -8.09 -7.59 -10.31
N TYR A 180 -8.81 -6.54 -10.67
CA TYR A 180 -10.27 -6.55 -10.64
C TYR A 180 -10.86 -7.59 -11.61
N LYS A 181 -10.25 -7.79 -12.80
CA LYS A 181 -10.64 -8.88 -13.71
C LYS A 181 -10.29 -10.25 -13.13
N LEU A 182 -9.14 -10.38 -12.47
CA LEU A 182 -8.70 -11.65 -11.86
C LEU A 182 -9.52 -12.02 -10.62
N SER A 183 -10.10 -11.06 -9.91
CA SER A 183 -10.87 -11.29 -8.69
C SER A 183 -12.28 -11.83 -8.92
N ARG A 184 -12.73 -11.96 -10.18
CA ARG A 184 -14.03 -12.54 -10.56
C ARG A 184 -14.35 -13.88 -9.91
N SER A 185 -13.34 -14.69 -9.60
CA SER A 185 -13.51 -16.01 -8.98
C SER A 185 -13.59 -15.98 -7.45
N VAL A 186 -13.35 -14.84 -6.81
CA VAL A 186 -13.28 -14.67 -5.35
C VAL A 186 -14.03 -13.40 -4.98
N GLU A 187 -15.33 -13.57 -4.70
CA GLU A 187 -16.29 -12.47 -4.55
C GLU A 187 -15.84 -11.39 -3.56
N TYR A 188 -15.39 -11.78 -2.37
CA TYR A 188 -14.97 -10.81 -1.37
C TYR A 188 -13.65 -10.10 -1.76
N PHE A 189 -12.75 -10.77 -2.47
CA PHE A 189 -11.54 -10.12 -2.98
C PHE A 189 -11.86 -9.07 -4.05
N ARG A 190 -12.92 -9.30 -4.86
CA ARG A 190 -13.43 -8.27 -5.77
C ARG A 190 -13.99 -7.06 -5.01
N GLU A 191 -14.74 -7.29 -3.94
CA GLU A 191 -15.22 -6.21 -3.06
C GLU A 191 -14.05 -5.40 -2.48
N ILE A 192 -13.00 -6.08 -2.04
CA ILE A 192 -11.78 -5.43 -1.54
C ILE A 192 -11.17 -4.52 -2.60
N ILE A 193 -10.91 -5.04 -3.81
CA ILE A 193 -10.31 -4.25 -4.89
C ILE A 193 -11.23 -3.09 -5.28
N PHE A 194 -12.54 -3.31 -5.29
CA PHE A 194 -13.50 -2.26 -5.63
C PHE A 194 -13.46 -1.10 -4.62
N GLU A 195 -13.40 -1.39 -3.32
CA GLU A 195 -13.24 -0.34 -2.31
C GLU A 195 -11.87 0.33 -2.41
N GLU A 196 -10.80 -0.39 -2.74
CA GLU A 196 -9.49 0.22 -2.98
C GLU A 196 -9.49 1.15 -4.20
N ILE A 197 -10.20 0.79 -5.28
CA ILE A 197 -10.42 1.67 -6.43
C ILE A 197 -11.12 2.96 -6.00
N LYS A 198 -12.15 2.88 -5.15
CA LYS A 198 -12.80 4.09 -4.62
C LYS A 198 -11.83 4.95 -3.82
N MET A 199 -11.00 4.34 -2.97
CA MET A 199 -9.98 5.08 -2.22
C MET A 199 -8.96 5.72 -3.16
N PHE A 200 -8.55 5.03 -4.22
CA PHE A 200 -7.65 5.56 -5.24
C PHE A 200 -8.28 6.74 -6.01
N ILE A 201 -9.58 6.68 -6.32
CA ILE A 201 -10.31 7.82 -6.92
C ILE A 201 -10.31 9.02 -5.97
N LEU A 202 -10.51 8.80 -4.67
CA LEU A 202 -10.40 9.84 -3.66
C LEU A 202 -8.98 10.43 -3.61
N ASP A 203 -7.94 9.58 -3.59
CA ASP A 203 -6.54 10.03 -3.60
C ASP A 203 -6.22 10.88 -4.84
N ILE A 204 -6.68 10.47 -6.02
CA ILE A 204 -6.56 11.27 -7.26
C ILE A 204 -7.27 12.62 -7.09
N TYR A 205 -8.51 12.61 -6.60
CA TYR A 205 -9.30 13.82 -6.43
C TYR A 205 -8.62 14.81 -5.49
N LEU A 206 -8.17 14.34 -4.33
CA LEU A 206 -7.44 15.18 -3.38
C LEU A 206 -6.17 15.75 -4.04
N SER A 207 -5.40 14.90 -4.72
CA SER A 207 -4.09 15.26 -5.28
C SER A 207 -4.20 16.27 -6.42
N LEU A 208 -5.26 16.20 -7.22
CA LEU A 208 -5.46 17.07 -8.38
C LEU A 208 -6.29 18.32 -8.08
N SER A 209 -7.28 18.23 -7.19
CA SER A 209 -8.23 19.32 -6.95
C SER A 209 -7.76 20.30 -5.87
N LEU A 210 -6.94 19.88 -4.90
CA LEU A 210 -6.65 20.70 -3.72
C LEU A 210 -5.35 21.51 -3.80
N ARG A 211 -4.54 21.39 -4.86
CA ARG A 211 -3.20 22.02 -5.00
C ARG A 211 -2.29 21.82 -3.77
N SER A 212 -2.64 20.90 -2.88
CA SER A 212 -1.83 20.56 -1.73
C SER A 212 -0.74 19.62 -2.21
N GLN A 213 0.47 19.81 -1.68
CA GLN A 213 1.53 18.81 -1.71
C GLN A 213 1.02 17.58 -0.97
N LEU A 214 0.25 16.77 -1.68
CA LEU A 214 -0.30 15.55 -1.14
C LEU A 214 0.81 14.52 -1.21
N VAL A 215 1.25 14.15 -0.02
CA VAL A 215 1.93 12.90 0.25
C VAL A 215 0.90 11.81 0.02
N LEU A 216 1.03 11.02 -1.06
CA LEU A 216 0.33 9.74 -1.09
C LEU A 216 0.80 8.97 0.15
N PHE A 217 -0.15 8.56 0.99
CA PHE A 217 0.13 7.71 2.12
C PHE A 217 0.42 6.30 1.60
N LEU A 218 1.65 6.09 1.15
CA LEU A 218 2.10 4.83 0.60
C LEU A 218 2.57 3.91 1.73
N PRO A 219 2.31 2.62 1.62
CA PRO A 219 2.87 1.67 2.57
C PRO A 219 4.40 1.60 2.42
N GLY A 220 5.13 1.88 3.50
CA GLY A 220 6.57 1.60 3.62
C GLY A 220 7.54 2.44 2.80
N SER A 221 7.10 3.51 2.14
CA SER A 221 7.97 4.36 1.32
C SER A 221 7.97 5.81 1.81
N SER A 222 9.06 6.51 1.55
CA SER A 222 9.12 7.97 1.65
C SER A 222 8.07 8.59 0.72
N SER A 223 7.37 9.62 1.19
CA SER A 223 6.21 10.22 0.55
C SER A 223 6.36 10.48 -0.95
N LEU A 224 5.47 9.94 -1.81
CA LEU A 224 5.30 10.49 -3.17
C LEU A 224 4.59 11.83 -3.04
N THR A 225 5.24 12.92 -3.46
CA THR A 225 4.64 14.26 -3.41
C THR A 225 4.13 14.65 -4.79
N PHE A 226 2.86 15.06 -4.87
CA PHE A 226 2.28 15.66 -6.07
C PHE A 226 2.57 17.17 -6.14
N ASN A 227 3.45 17.55 -7.05
CA ASN A 227 3.71 18.94 -7.44
C ASN A 227 3.26 19.15 -8.89
N GLY A 228 1.96 19.29 -9.13
CA GLY A 228 1.43 19.47 -10.48
C GLY A 228 0.23 20.40 -10.55
N GLU A 229 0.28 21.39 -11.45
CA GLU A 229 -0.89 22.13 -11.90
C GLU A 229 -1.67 21.30 -12.92
N CYS A 230 -2.46 20.33 -12.48
CA CYS A 230 -3.35 19.61 -13.38
C CYS A 230 -4.66 20.40 -13.51
N GLY A 231 -4.71 21.32 -14.48
CA GLY A 231 -5.90 22.12 -14.75
C GLY A 231 -7.17 21.30 -15.00
N SER A 232 -8.24 21.66 -14.28
CA SER A 232 -9.68 21.40 -14.47
C SER A 232 -10.13 19.95 -14.80
N ASP A 233 -10.74 19.31 -13.80
CA ASP A 233 -11.88 18.35 -13.73
C ASP A 233 -12.18 17.29 -14.82
N GLN A 234 -11.76 17.43 -16.08
CA GLN A 234 -12.06 16.46 -17.15
C GLN A 234 -11.01 15.35 -17.26
N ARG A 235 -9.77 15.58 -16.82
CA ARG A 235 -8.67 14.61 -16.94
C ARG A 235 -8.66 13.54 -15.84
N ILE A 236 -9.37 13.74 -14.73
CA ILE A 236 -9.47 12.73 -13.65
C ILE A 236 -9.97 11.39 -14.22
N CYS A 237 -10.98 11.44 -15.09
CA CYS A 237 -11.59 10.25 -15.69
C CYS A 237 -10.59 9.39 -16.48
N GLU A 238 -9.48 9.96 -16.98
CA GLU A 238 -8.47 9.22 -17.74
C GLU A 238 -7.72 8.21 -16.85
N TYR A 239 -7.62 8.49 -15.55
CA TYR A 239 -6.90 7.69 -14.57
C TYR A 239 -7.79 6.74 -13.76
N ILE A 240 -9.12 6.85 -13.91
CA ILE A 240 -10.06 5.98 -13.19
C ILE A 240 -10.03 4.57 -13.82
N PRO A 241 -9.83 3.51 -13.01
CA PRO A 241 -9.93 2.12 -13.48
C PRO A 241 -11.29 1.80 -14.09
N VAL A 242 -11.29 1.14 -15.26
CA VAL A 242 -12.50 0.61 -15.88
C VAL A 242 -12.82 -0.76 -15.31
N VAL A 243 -14.00 -0.89 -14.72
CA VAL A 243 -14.49 -2.13 -14.10
C VAL A 243 -15.67 -2.72 -14.89
N GLU A 244 -16.28 -3.79 -14.40
CA GLU A 244 -17.48 -4.37 -15.03
C GLU A 244 -18.67 -3.43 -14.95
N GLU A 245 -19.60 -3.54 -15.91
CA GLU A 245 -20.75 -2.63 -16.06
C GLU A 245 -21.54 -2.37 -14.76
N ALA A 246 -21.78 -3.41 -13.95
CA ALA A 246 -22.50 -3.28 -12.69
C ALA A 246 -21.80 -2.35 -11.68
N ASP A 247 -20.48 -2.44 -11.58
CA ASP A 247 -19.67 -1.63 -10.65
C ASP A 247 -19.24 -0.30 -11.29
N GLN A 248 -19.17 -0.24 -12.62
CA GLN A 248 -18.82 0.96 -13.37
C GLN A 248 -19.86 2.06 -13.14
N PHE A 249 -21.14 1.70 -13.08
CA PHE A 249 -22.19 2.65 -12.73
C PHE A 249 -21.93 3.33 -11.38
N ALA A 250 -21.51 2.57 -10.37
CA ALA A 250 -21.21 3.13 -9.05
C ALA A 250 -19.97 4.03 -9.08
N ILE A 251 -18.93 3.69 -9.84
CA ILE A 251 -17.77 4.56 -10.07
C ILE A 251 -18.21 5.86 -10.74
N ASP A 252 -19.00 5.78 -11.81
CA ASP A 252 -19.48 6.96 -12.55
C ASP A 252 -20.30 7.90 -11.67
N GLN A 253 -21.11 7.35 -10.75
CA GLN A 253 -21.85 8.15 -9.77
C GLN A 253 -20.91 8.85 -8.78
N ILE A 254 -19.87 8.17 -8.30
CA ILE A 254 -18.85 8.79 -7.41
C ILE A 254 -18.16 9.93 -8.15
N THR A 255 -17.65 9.68 -9.35
CA THR A 255 -16.96 10.70 -10.16
C THR A 255 -17.87 11.88 -10.49
N LYS A 256 -19.16 11.65 -10.76
CA LYS A 256 -20.13 12.73 -10.99
C LYS A 256 -20.36 13.56 -9.73
N LYS A 257 -20.44 12.94 -8.55
CA LYS A 257 -20.58 13.67 -7.28
C LYS A 257 -19.36 14.51 -6.98
N LEU A 258 -18.16 13.95 -7.17
CA LEU A 258 -16.87 14.64 -6.92
C LEU A 258 -16.75 15.97 -7.67
N LYS A 259 -17.27 16.08 -8.89
CA LYS A 259 -17.27 17.34 -9.68
C LYS A 259 -18.04 18.50 -9.05
N ASN A 260 -18.89 18.22 -8.06
CA ASN A 260 -19.74 19.23 -7.43
C ASN A 260 -19.43 19.40 -5.93
N VAL A 261 -18.37 18.76 -5.43
CA VAL A 261 -17.98 18.85 -4.03
C VAL A 261 -17.45 20.24 -3.72
N ASN A 262 -18.07 20.92 -2.76
CA ASN A 262 -17.62 22.24 -2.31
C ASN A 262 -17.03 22.22 -0.89
N ASP A 263 -17.25 21.14 -0.13
CA ASP A 263 -16.79 20.96 1.24
C ASP A 263 -16.21 19.55 1.47
N PHE A 264 -15.21 19.44 2.34
CA PHE A 264 -14.60 18.17 2.74
C PHE A 264 -15.61 17.23 3.42
N ASN A 265 -16.59 17.76 4.14
CA ASN A 265 -17.63 16.94 4.77
C ASN A 265 -18.46 16.14 3.72
N GLU A 266 -18.60 16.66 2.50
CA GLU A 266 -19.29 15.93 1.43
C GLU A 266 -18.50 14.68 0.98
N LEU A 267 -17.16 14.69 1.12
CA LEU A 267 -16.33 13.53 0.81
C LEU A 267 -16.57 12.40 1.81
N GLU A 268 -16.79 12.72 3.09
CA GLU A 268 -17.12 11.73 4.11
C GLU A 268 -18.40 10.98 3.75
N ASP A 269 -19.42 11.69 3.27
CA ASP A 269 -20.69 11.10 2.84
C ASP A 269 -20.55 10.28 1.54
N ILE A 270 -19.79 10.78 0.55
CA ILE A 270 -19.58 10.08 -0.72
C ILE A 270 -18.87 8.74 -0.48
N PHE A 271 -17.85 8.74 0.38
CA PHE A 271 -17.03 7.56 0.64
C PHE A 271 -17.46 6.77 1.89
N LYS A 272 -18.48 7.25 2.63
CA LYS A 272 -19.00 6.66 3.87
C LYS A 272 -17.89 6.48 4.92
N LEU A 273 -17.18 7.57 5.22
CA LEU A 273 -16.11 7.59 6.21
C LEU A 273 -16.68 7.79 7.62
N GLU A 274 -16.07 7.13 8.61
CA GLU A 274 -16.52 7.17 10.02
C GLU A 274 -15.81 8.25 10.87
N SER A 275 -14.89 9.01 10.27
CA SER A 275 -14.06 10.03 10.93
C SER A 275 -14.08 11.33 10.13
N SER A 276 -14.05 12.46 10.85
CA SER A 276 -13.90 13.79 10.27
C SER A 276 -12.49 14.06 9.73
N ASP A 277 -11.50 13.31 10.23
CA ASP A 277 -10.20 13.22 9.57
C ASP A 277 -10.32 12.21 8.43
N LEU A 278 -10.25 12.72 7.20
CA LEU A 278 -10.43 11.95 5.98
C LEU A 278 -9.47 10.75 5.90
N TYR A 279 -8.19 10.93 6.24
CA TYR A 279 -7.19 9.87 6.15
C TYR A 279 -7.44 8.81 7.22
N GLU A 280 -7.78 9.23 8.43
CA GLU A 280 -8.17 8.32 9.50
C GLU A 280 -9.44 7.54 9.12
N GLY A 281 -10.42 8.21 8.51
CA GLY A 281 -11.64 7.59 8.00
C GLY A 281 -11.35 6.53 6.94
N MET A 282 -10.50 6.84 5.95
CA MET A 282 -10.06 5.89 4.94
C MET A 282 -9.31 4.69 5.55
N ARG A 283 -8.44 4.95 6.52
CA ARG A 283 -7.68 3.92 7.25
C ARG A 283 -8.60 2.97 8.00
N LEU A 284 -9.53 3.49 8.81
CA LEU A 284 -10.49 2.70 9.58
C LEU A 284 -11.38 1.86 8.66
N LYS A 285 -11.84 2.45 7.55
CA LYS A 285 -12.62 1.75 6.54
C LYS A 285 -11.86 0.57 5.92
N LYS A 286 -10.59 0.75 5.55
CA LYS A 286 -9.72 -0.32 5.03
C LYS A 286 -9.53 -1.44 6.06
N ILE A 287 -9.25 -1.11 7.33
CA ILE A 287 -9.09 -2.11 8.39
C ILE A 287 -10.36 -2.93 8.58
N LYS A 288 -11.52 -2.29 8.60
CA LYS A 288 -12.83 -2.95 8.73
C LYS A 288 -13.11 -3.87 7.55
N LEU A 289 -12.80 -3.43 6.33
CA LEU A 289 -12.91 -4.22 5.10
C LEU A 289 -12.01 -5.47 5.16
N TYR A 290 -10.72 -5.32 5.47
CA TYR A 290 -9.82 -6.47 5.54
C TYR A 290 -10.20 -7.44 6.67
N SER A 291 -10.61 -6.92 7.83
CA SER A 291 -11.01 -7.75 8.98
C SER A 291 -12.27 -8.59 8.71
N GLN A 292 -13.14 -8.14 7.80
CA GLN A 292 -14.36 -8.86 7.45
C GLN A 292 -14.09 -10.15 6.66
N SER A 293 -12.99 -10.25 5.92
CA SER A 293 -12.60 -11.49 5.20
C SER A 293 -12.45 -12.70 6.14
N PHE A 294 -12.08 -12.47 7.41
CA PHE A 294 -11.89 -13.51 8.41
C PHE A 294 -13.20 -14.04 9.02
N LYS A 295 -14.36 -13.47 8.66
CA LYS A 295 -15.66 -14.04 9.08
C LYS A 295 -15.98 -15.35 8.37
N SER A 296 -15.30 -15.65 7.26
CA SER A 296 -15.50 -16.82 6.42
C SER A 296 -14.21 -17.62 6.26
N PHE A 297 -14.13 -18.81 6.85
CA PHE A 297 -12.89 -19.61 6.90
C PHE A 297 -12.34 -20.03 5.52
N ASN A 298 -13.17 -20.12 4.48
CA ASN A 298 -12.77 -20.57 3.14
C ASN A 298 -12.56 -19.43 2.14
N ASP A 299 -12.54 -18.18 2.61
CA ASP A 299 -12.34 -17.03 1.73
C ASP A 299 -10.85 -16.77 1.49
N LEU A 300 -10.39 -17.01 0.27
CA LEU A 300 -8.99 -16.80 -0.11
C LEU A 300 -8.54 -15.34 -0.01
N SER A 301 -9.47 -14.39 0.01
CA SER A 301 -9.17 -12.97 0.21
C SER A 301 -8.50 -12.68 1.56
N MET A 302 -8.62 -13.60 2.53
CA MET A 302 -7.98 -13.49 3.84
C MET A 302 -6.45 -13.44 3.75
N ILE A 303 -5.85 -14.03 2.71
CA ILE A 303 -4.40 -14.00 2.49
C ILE A 303 -3.95 -12.56 2.26
N TYR A 304 -4.63 -11.84 1.36
CA TYR A 304 -4.35 -10.43 1.10
C TYR A 304 -4.68 -9.56 2.31
N SER A 305 -5.85 -9.80 2.92
CA SER A 305 -6.33 -9.04 4.07
C SER A 305 -5.39 -9.17 5.28
N PHE A 306 -4.82 -10.35 5.50
CA PHE A 306 -3.81 -10.58 6.53
C PHE A 306 -2.59 -9.70 6.30
N LEU A 307 -2.02 -9.72 5.09
CA LEU A 307 -0.83 -8.93 4.75
C LEU A 307 -1.08 -7.42 4.95
N GLN A 308 -2.25 -6.93 4.52
CA GLN A 308 -2.65 -5.54 4.71
C GLN A 308 -2.80 -5.16 6.19
N LEU A 309 -3.43 -6.01 7.00
CA LEU A 309 -3.57 -5.78 8.44
C LEU A 309 -2.24 -5.88 9.17
N ARG A 310 -1.37 -6.81 8.77
CA ARG A 310 -0.03 -6.98 9.32
C ARG A 310 0.85 -5.76 9.06
N GLU A 311 0.85 -5.27 7.83
CA GLU A 311 1.52 -4.04 7.48
C GLU A 311 0.95 -2.83 8.25
N HIS A 312 -0.38 -2.78 8.40
CA HIS A 312 -1.00 -1.75 9.21
C HIS A 312 -0.51 -1.79 10.67
N GLN A 313 -0.43 -2.98 11.28
CA GLN A 313 0.11 -3.16 12.63
C GLN A 313 1.57 -2.69 12.72
N ILE A 314 2.42 -3.04 11.74
CA ILE A 314 3.81 -2.58 11.68
C ILE A 314 3.88 -1.05 11.65
N ARG A 315 3.06 -0.40 10.82
CA ARG A 315 2.98 1.06 10.75
C ARG A 315 2.51 1.68 12.06
N GLU A 316 1.53 1.08 12.73
CA GLU A 316 1.05 1.56 14.03
C GLU A 316 2.14 1.44 15.09
N VAL A 317 2.89 0.34 15.12
CA VAL A 317 4.06 0.18 16.00
C VAL A 317 5.08 1.28 15.76
N ILE A 318 5.52 1.47 14.51
CA ILE A 318 6.51 2.50 14.16
C ILE A 318 6.01 3.89 14.58
N PHE A 319 4.76 4.23 14.25
CA PHE A 319 4.16 5.52 14.59
C PHE A 319 4.11 5.77 16.10
N VAL A 320 3.66 4.79 16.88
CA VAL A 320 3.58 4.93 18.35
C VAL A 320 4.97 5.09 18.96
N VAL A 321 5.96 4.36 18.44
CA VAL A 321 7.36 4.48 18.90
C VAL A 321 7.92 5.85 18.56
N ASP A 322 7.76 6.34 17.33
CA ASP A 322 8.14 7.70 16.91
C ASP A 322 7.53 8.75 17.86
N GLN A 323 6.24 8.62 18.19
CA GLN A 323 5.53 9.53 19.09
C GLN A 323 6.06 9.51 20.53
N ILE A 324 6.52 8.36 21.03
CA ILE A 324 7.09 8.27 22.37
C ILE A 324 8.47 8.92 22.39
N LEU A 325 9.34 8.57 21.44
CA LEU A 325 10.71 9.09 21.38
C LEU A 325 10.75 10.61 21.15
N ASN A 326 9.89 11.15 20.30
CA ASN A 326 9.82 12.59 20.03
C ASN A 326 9.27 13.41 21.20
N LYS A 327 8.55 12.80 22.15
CA LYS A 327 8.09 13.47 23.38
C LYS A 327 9.20 13.63 24.40
N ASP A 328 10.15 12.69 24.43
CA ASP A 328 11.29 12.72 25.34
C ASP A 328 12.35 13.77 24.93
N GLU A 329 12.40 14.18 23.65
CA GLU A 329 13.30 15.24 23.17
C GLU A 329 12.80 16.67 23.46
N GLN A 330 11.55 16.83 23.92
CA GLN A 330 10.92 18.14 24.21
C GLN A 330 10.89 18.50 25.71
N ILE A 331 11.53 17.68 26.56
CA ILE A 331 11.68 17.88 28.02
C ILE A 331 13.16 18.06 28.32
#